data_AF-A0A7V3YHL3-F1
#
_entry.id   AF-A0A7V3YHL3-F1
#
_cell.length_a   1.000
_cell.length_b   1.000
_cell.length_c   1.000
_cell.angle_alpha   90.00
_cell.angle_beta   90.00
_cell.angle_gamma   90.00
#
_symmetry.space_group_name_H-M   'P 1'
#
loop_
_entity.id
_entity.type
_entity.pdbx_description
1 polymer ?
#
loop_
_entity_poly.entity_id
_entity_poly.type
_entity_poly.pdbx_seq_one_letter_code
_entity_poly.pdbx_strand_id
1 'polypeptide(L)' 'MLPRMTTGDWIFWSILSWIFVNLLWIKFVERFVPLWVGTIVATIFALLLLKYGPRPREEEEEEGEE' A
#
# COMPACT_ATOMS: atom_id res chain seq x y z
N MET A 1 0.44 -24.55 3.72
CA MET A 1 1.52 -23.67 4.20
C MET A 1 1.41 -22.39 3.41
N LEU A 2 0.86 -21.32 4.00
CA LEU A 2 0.89 -20.02 3.35
C LEU A 2 2.36 -19.58 3.32
N PRO A 3 2.93 -19.22 2.16
CA PRO A 3 4.29 -18.73 2.10
C PRO A 3 4.40 -17.55 3.07
N ARG A 4 5.38 -17.63 3.99
CA ARG A 4 5.71 -16.51 4.87
C ARG A 4 6.20 -15.39 3.96
N MET A 5 5.32 -14.44 3.66
CA MET A 5 5.68 -13.24 2.92
C MET A 5 6.55 -12.39 3.83
N THR A 6 7.78 -12.16 3.40
CA THR A 6 8.75 -11.31 4.10
C THR A 6 8.24 -9.87 4.10
N THR A 7 8.70 -9.03 5.03
CA THR A 7 8.33 -7.60 5.10
C THR A 7 8.52 -6.88 3.75
N GLY A 8 9.53 -7.28 2.96
CA GLY A 8 9.74 -6.77 1.59
C GLY A 8 8.61 -7.10 0.60
N ASP A 9 7.99 -8.28 0.69
CA ASP A 9 6.87 -8.66 -0.16
C ASP A 9 5.63 -7.82 0.13
N TRP A 10 5.43 -7.44 1.40
CA TRP A 10 4.35 -6.55 1.83
C TRP A 10 4.54 -5.12 1.32
N ILE A 11 5.77 -4.60 1.38
CA ILE A 11 6.10 -3.27 0.82
C ILE A 11 5.86 -3.29 -0.70
N PHE A 12 6.32 -4.34 -1.39
CA PHE A 12 6.10 -4.52 -2.82
C PHE A 12 4.61 -4.56 -3.16
N TRP A 13 3.80 -5.32 -2.41
CA TRP A 13 2.35 -5.40 -2.61
C TRP A 13 1.64 -4.07 -2.32
N SER A 14 2.12 -3.30 -1.35
CA SER A 14 1.60 -1.97 -1.04
C SER A 14 1.85 -1.00 -2.19
N ILE A 15 3.08 -0.95 -2.71
CA ILE A 15 3.44 -0.11 -3.87
C ILE A 15 2.68 -0.58 -5.12
N LEU A 16 2.59 -1.89 -5.35
CA LEU A 16 1.88 -2.46 -6.49
C LEU A 16 0.38 -2.14 -6.43
N SER A 17 -0.25 -2.27 -5.26
CA SER A 17 -1.65 -1.88 -5.05
C SER A 17 -1.85 -0.38 -5.24
N TRP A 18 -0.93 0.44 -4.77
CA TRP A 18 -0.97 1.89 -4.93
C TRP A 18 -0.98 2.29 -6.43
N ILE A 19 -0.06 1.72 -7.22
CA ILE A 19 -0.01 1.94 -8.67
C ILE A 19 -1.27 1.40 -9.34
N PHE A 20 -1.72 0.20 -8.95
CA PHE A 20 -2.91 -0.43 -9.52
C PHE A 20 -4.16 0.41 -9.32
N VAL A 21 -4.37 0.97 -8.12
CA VAL A 21 -5.50 1.88 -7.83
C VAL A 21 -5.43 3.13 -8.70
N ASN A 22 -4.25 3.72 -8.89
CA ASN A 22 -4.08 4.89 -9.78
C ASN A 22 -4.38 4.55 -11.24
N LEU A 23 -3.92 3.39 -11.73
CA LEU A 23 -4.21 2.94 -13.10
C LEU A 23 -5.70 2.66 -13.32
N LEU A 24 -6.35 2.05 -12.33
CA LEU A 24 -7.80 1.81 -12.35
C LEU A 24 -8.56 3.14 -12.31
N TRP A 25 -8.04 4.12 -11.58
CA TRP A 25 -8.60 5.47 -11.54
C TRP A 25 -8.57 6.15 -12.91
N ILE A 26 -7.43 6.11 -13.61
CA ILE A 26 -7.30 6.66 -14.97
C ILE A 26 -8.35 6.00 -15.89
N LYS A 27 -8.44 4.68 -15.85
CA LYS A 27 -9.30 3.94 -16.77
C LYS A 27 -10.80 4.12 -16.53
N PHE A 28 -11.24 4.21 -15.27
CA PHE A 28 -12.66 4.17 -14.93
C PHE A 28 -13.21 5.47 -14.36
N VAL A 29 -12.38 6.27 -13.67
CA VAL A 29 -12.84 7.38 -12.81
C VAL A 29 -12.37 8.74 -13.31
N GLU A 30 -11.33 8.83 -14.14
CA GLU A 30 -10.78 10.08 -14.69
C GLU A 30 -11.84 10.99 -15.32
N ARG A 31 -12.84 10.40 -15.98
CA ARG A 31 -13.92 11.16 -16.63
C ARG A 31 -14.85 11.87 -15.64
N PHE A 32 -14.89 11.43 -14.39
CA PHE A 32 -15.76 11.97 -13.35
C PHE A 32 -15.00 12.73 -12.26
N VAL A 33 -13.79 12.28 -11.91
CA VAL A 33 -13.01 12.82 -10.80
C VAL A 33 -11.55 13.00 -11.20
N PRO A 34 -10.95 14.19 -10.95
CA PRO A 34 -9.56 14.46 -11.28
C PRO A 34 -8.58 13.46 -10.68
N LEU A 35 -7.48 13.23 -11.38
CA LEU A 35 -6.41 12.30 -10.99
C LEU A 35 -5.88 12.55 -9.57
N TRP A 36 -5.85 13.81 -9.14
CA TRP A 36 -5.36 14.22 -7.82
C TRP A 36 -6.18 13.63 -6.65
N VAL A 37 -7.46 13.31 -6.88
CA VAL A 37 -8.31 12.62 -5.90
C VAL A 37 -7.96 11.13 -5.85
N GLY A 38 -7.65 10.55 -7.02
CA GLY A 38 -7.18 9.17 -7.12
C GLY A 38 -5.88 8.94 -6.36
N THR A 39 -4.94 9.88 -6.42
CA THR A 39 -3.73 9.83 -5.60
C THR A 39 -4.04 9.88 -4.10
N ILE A 40 -4.93 10.75 -3.64
CA ILE A 40 -5.32 10.82 -2.20
C ILE A 40 -5.93 9.48 -1.75
N VAL A 41 -6.86 8.93 -2.53
CA VAL A 41 -7.50 7.65 -2.20
C VAL A 41 -6.48 6.51 -2.21
N ALA A 42 -5.61 6.47 -3.21
CA ALA A 42 -4.58 5.45 -3.32
C ALA A 42 -3.56 5.55 -2.16
N THR A 43 -3.20 6.77 -1.72
CA THR A 43 -2.33 6.98 -0.56
C THR A 43 -2.98 6.50 0.74
N ILE A 44 -4.27 6.80 0.95
CA ILE A 44 -5.01 6.26 2.10
C ILE A 44 -5.06 4.73 2.04
N PHE A 45 -5.30 4.17 0.86
CA PHE A 45 -5.33 2.71 0.68
C PHE A 45 -3.98 2.06 0.98
N ALA A 46 -2.87 2.65 0.52
CA ALA A 46 -1.52 2.19 0.80
C ALA A 46 -1.18 2.27 2.30
N LEU A 47 -1.58 3.35 2.98
CA LEU A 47 -1.43 3.50 4.43
C LEU A 47 -2.25 2.47 5.20
N LEU A 48 -3.48 2.18 4.76
CA LEU A 48 -4.30 1.12 5.34
C LEU A 48 -3.69 -0.25 5.12
N LEU A 49 -3.11 -0.50 3.95
CA LEU A 49 -2.44 -1.77 3.62
C LEU A 49 -1.16 -1.95 4.46
N LEU A 50 -0.42 -0.86 4.73
CA LEU A 50 0.72 -0.88 5.64
C LEU A 50 0.32 -1.04 7.12
N LYS A 51 -0.79 -0.40 7.53
CA LYS A 51 -1.24 -0.42 8.93
C LYS A 51 -1.99 -1.70 9.31
N TYR A 52 -2.82 -2.22 8.42
CA TYR A 52 -3.62 -3.44 8.61
C TYR A 52 -3.03 -4.66 7.92
N GLY A 53 -1.96 -4.49 7.15
CA GLY A 53 -1.17 -5.62 6.69
C GLY A 53 -0.67 -6.39 7.91
N PRO A 54 -0.91 -7.71 8.02
CA PRO A 54 -0.35 -8.53 9.09
C PRO A 54 1.17 -8.41 9.05
N ARG A 55 1.72 -7.46 9.82
CA ARG A 55 3.14 -7.38 10.15
C ARG A 55 3.49 -8.73 10.75
N PRO A 56 4.32 -9.57 10.09
CA PRO A 56 5.11 -10.49 10.89
C PRO A 56 5.88 -9.58 11.87
N ARG A 57 5.81 -9.90 13.16
CA ARG A 57 6.70 -9.33 14.17
C ARG A 57 8.12 -9.74 13.81
N GLU A 58 8.71 -9.07 12.84
CA GLU A 58 10.15 -8.98 12.67
C GLU A 58 10.46 -7.53 13.02
N GLU A 59 10.86 -7.40 14.29
CA GLU A 59 11.61 -6.27 14.85
C GLU A 59 10.85 -4.94 14.98
N GLU A 60 10.17 -4.82 16.13
CA GLU A 60 10.03 -3.56 16.86
C GLU A 60 11.39 -3.07 17.43
N GLU A 61 12.54 -3.53 16.93
CA GLU A 61 13.86 -3.34 17.58
C GLU A 61 14.80 -2.30 16.92
N GLU A 62 14.53 -1.72 15.74
CA GLU A 62 15.52 -0.82 15.10
C GLU A 62 15.11 0.66 14.87
N GLU A 63 13.94 1.13 15.32
CA GLU A 63 13.59 2.57 15.24
C GLU A 63 13.31 3.22 16.61
N GLY A 64 13.70 2.55 17.71
CA GLY A 64 13.55 3.04 19.09
C GLY A 64 14.84 3.40 19.83
N GLU A 65 16.00 3.17 19.21
CA GLU A 65 17.33 3.63 19.63
C GLU A 65 17.96 4.12 18.31
N GLU A 66 18.12 5.42 18.04
CA GLU A 66 19.06 6.38 18.66
C GLU A 66 18.54 7.84 18.61
#